data_AF-A0A382UUH7-F1
#
_entry.id   AF-A0A382UUH7-F1
#
_cell.length_a   1.000
_cell.length_b   1.000
_cell.length_c   1.000
_cell.angle_alpha   90.00
_cell.angle_beta   90.00
_cell.angle_gamma   90.00
#
_symmetry.space_group_name_H-M   'P 1'
#
loop_
_entity.id
_entity.type
_entity.pdbx_description
1 polymer ?
#
loop_
_entity_poly.entity_id
_entity_poly.type
_entity_poly.pdbx_seq_one_letter_code
_entity_poly.pdbx_strand_id
1 'polypeptide(L)'
;VGGIGQFDIGFTIYSLPDAIIQASKFREFNAAGALNENAQTPDCSGMFETTTGVFTDIIQVGLETLLTTWSLTDATNLLFTLQSYSALQPPTLSPQLSAL
;
A
#
# COMPACT_ATOMS: atom_id res chain seq x y z
N VAL A 1 18.31 -7.15 15.57
CA VAL A 1 18.78 -5.77 15.29
C VAL A 1 19.59 -5.82 14.02
N GLY A 2 19.20 -5.08 12.97
CA GLY A 2 19.79 -5.14 11.61
C GLY A 2 18.88 -5.66 10.49
N GLY A 3 17.57 -5.72 10.71
CA GLY A 3 16.60 -6.17 9.69
C GLY A 3 16.18 -5.03 8.77
N ILE A 4 15.83 -5.38 7.53
CA ILE A 4 15.26 -4.47 6.54
C ILE A 4 13.76 -4.44 6.74
N GLY A 5 13.20 -3.25 6.92
CA GLY A 5 11.77 -3.04 7.21
C GLY A 5 10.96 -2.52 6.02
N GLN A 6 11.61 -2.20 4.90
CA GLN A 6 10.95 -1.65 3.71
C GLN A 6 11.31 -2.49 2.49
N PHE A 7 10.29 -2.86 1.72
CA PHE A 7 10.43 -3.72 0.55
C PHE A 7 9.64 -3.15 -0.63
N ASP A 8 10.22 -3.22 -1.82
CA ASP A 8 9.44 -3.13 -3.06
C ASP A 8 8.71 -4.47 -3.24
N ILE A 9 7.37 -4.47 -3.18
CA ILE A 9 6.56 -5.68 -3.36
C ILE A 9 5.72 -5.57 -4.62
N GLY A 10 5.82 -6.58 -5.49
CA GLY A 10 4.98 -6.75 -6.66
C GLY A 10 3.84 -7.73 -6.37
N PHE A 11 2.60 -7.27 -6.55
CA PHE A 11 1.41 -8.12 -6.44
C PHE A 11 0.89 -8.54 -7.82
N THR A 12 0.39 -9.77 -7.88
CA THR A 12 -0.40 -10.27 -9.02
C THR A 12 -1.81 -10.61 -8.56
N ILE A 13 -2.78 -10.44 -9.45
CA ILE A 13 -4.16 -10.82 -9.16
C ILE A 13 -4.26 -12.35 -9.26
N TYR A 14 -4.55 -13.00 -8.14
CA TYR A 14 -4.71 -14.45 -8.06
C TYR A 14 -6.15 -14.87 -8.38
N SER A 15 -7.13 -14.19 -7.78
CA SER A 15 -8.56 -14.36 -8.06
C SER A 15 -9.28 -13.02 -7.98
N LEU A 16 -9.90 -12.59 -9.08
CA LEU A 16 -10.78 -11.41 -9.07
C LEU A 16 -12.08 -11.64 -8.29
N PRO A 17 -12.82 -12.75 -8.51
CA PRO A 17 -14.09 -12.97 -7.80
C PRO A 17 -13.94 -13.02 -6.28
N ASP A 18 -12.82 -13.53 -5.81
CA ASP A 18 -12.55 -13.70 -4.38
C ASP A 18 -11.70 -12.56 -3.79
N ALA A 19 -11.35 -11.55 -4.60
CA ALA A 19 -10.48 -10.43 -4.23
C ALA A 19 -9.16 -10.89 -3.57
N ILE A 20 -8.46 -11.81 -4.23
CA ILE A 20 -7.19 -12.37 -3.77
C ILE A 20 -6.03 -11.86 -4.63
N ILE A 21 -5.02 -11.31 -3.97
CA ILE A 21 -3.74 -10.95 -4.57
C ILE A 21 -2.63 -11.85 -4.03
N GLN A 22 -1.60 -12.07 -4.84
CA GLN A 22 -0.42 -12.83 -4.46
C GLN A 22 0.80 -11.91 -4.49
N ALA A 23 1.61 -11.91 -3.43
CA ALA A 23 2.93 -11.32 -3.50
C ALA A 23 3.84 -12.21 -4.37
N SER A 24 4.27 -11.70 -5.52
CA SER A 24 4.97 -12.49 -6.55
C SER A 24 6.44 -12.07 -6.75
N LYS A 25 6.80 -10.86 -6.31
CA LYS A 25 8.16 -10.32 -6.37
C LYS A 25 8.39 -9.45 -5.14
N PHE A 26 9.56 -9.55 -4.52
CA PHE A 26 9.97 -8.64 -3.47
C PHE A 26 11.48 -8.41 -3.49
N ARG A 27 11.90 -7.21 -3.14
CA ARG A 27 13.31 -6.83 -2.93
C ARG A 27 13.39 -5.70 -1.92
N GLU A 28 14.59 -5.41 -1.43
CA GLU A 28 14.82 -4.25 -0.56
C GLU A 28 14.35 -2.96 -1.24
N PHE A 29 13.59 -2.14 -0.51
CA PHE A 29 13.05 -0.90 -1.04
C PHE A 29 14.18 0.06 -1.44
N ASN A 30 14.10 0.60 -2.66
CA ASN A 30 14.97 1.65 -3.16
C ASN A 30 16.49 1.43 -2.92
N ALA A 31 16.98 0.19 -3.00
CA ALA A 31 18.39 -0.14 -2.73
C ALA A 31 19.39 0.62 -3.64
N ALA A 32 18.95 1.08 -4.80
CA ALA A 32 19.75 1.87 -5.74
C ALA A 32 19.74 3.39 -5.45
N GLY A 33 18.98 3.87 -4.46
CA GLY A 33 18.90 5.29 -4.10
C GLY A 33 18.25 6.16 -5.16
N ALA A 34 17.25 5.65 -5.87
CA ALA A 34 16.48 6.42 -6.84
C ALA A 34 15.70 7.55 -6.15
N LEU A 35 15.50 8.66 -6.88
CA LEU A 35 14.74 9.82 -6.45
C LEU A 35 13.54 10.05 -7.40
N ASN A 36 12.48 10.67 -6.88
CA ASN A 36 11.35 11.13 -7.68
C ASN A 36 11.68 12.42 -8.48
N GLU A 37 10.73 12.93 -9.26
CA GLU A 37 10.88 14.14 -10.07
C GLU A 37 11.19 15.42 -9.26
N ASN A 38 10.94 15.38 -7.95
CA ASN A 38 11.21 16.45 -7.00
C ASN A 38 12.53 16.27 -6.23
N ALA A 39 13.39 15.32 -6.66
CA ALA A 39 14.65 14.97 -6.01
C ALA A 39 14.49 14.47 -4.54
N GLN A 40 13.39 13.78 -4.26
CA GLN A 40 13.11 13.19 -2.95
C GLN A 40 13.16 11.65 -3.02
N THR A 41 13.47 11.02 -1.90
CA THR A 41 13.33 9.56 -1.75
C THR A 41 11.85 9.19 -1.93
N PRO A 42 11.52 8.17 -2.73
CA PRO A 42 10.15 7.69 -2.85
C PRO A 42 9.59 7.23 -1.50
N ASP A 43 8.31 7.46 -1.27
CA ASP A 43 7.61 7.05 -0.06
C ASP A 43 7.00 5.65 -0.21
N CYS A 44 6.89 4.91 0.89
CA CYS A 44 6.14 3.66 0.98
C CYS A 44 4.72 3.93 1.47
N SER A 45 3.71 3.58 0.67
CA SER A 45 2.29 3.71 1.05
C SER A 45 1.79 2.53 1.90
N GLY A 46 2.43 1.37 1.77
CA GLY A 46 2.03 0.13 2.42
C GLY A 46 2.67 -0.11 3.79
N MET A 47 1.95 -0.82 4.66
CA MET A 47 2.42 -1.31 5.95
C MET A 47 1.97 -2.76 6.15
N PHE A 48 2.89 -3.63 6.55
CA PHE A 48 2.59 -5.02 6.90
C PHE A 48 2.90 -5.27 8.38
N GLU A 49 1.88 -5.64 9.13
CA GLU A 49 2.04 -6.07 10.52
C GLU A 49 2.22 -7.59 10.56
N THR A 50 3.40 -8.02 11.01
CA THR A 50 3.85 -9.42 10.95
C THR A 50 3.19 -10.34 11.97
N THR A 51 2.67 -9.82 13.08
CA THR A 51 2.03 -10.59 14.15
C THR A 51 0.61 -11.03 13.76
N THR A 52 -0.11 -10.16 13.06
CA THR A 52 -1.50 -10.30 12.65
C THR A 52 -1.64 -10.73 11.20
N GLY A 53 -0.56 -10.59 10.40
CA GLY A 53 -0.59 -10.88 8.97
C GLY A 53 -1.44 -9.89 8.18
N VAL A 54 -1.62 -8.67 8.71
CA VAL A 54 -2.44 -7.63 8.08
C VAL A 54 -1.55 -6.71 7.25
N PHE A 55 -1.91 -6.55 5.98
CA PHE A 55 -1.31 -5.58 5.06
C PHE A 55 -2.30 -4.45 4.80
N THR A 56 -1.89 -3.20 5.01
CA THR A 56 -2.67 -2.02 4.66
C THR A 56 -1.94 -1.20 3.62
N ASP A 57 -2.66 -0.64 2.64
CA ASP A 57 -2.07 0.19 1.60
C ASP A 57 -3.03 1.29 1.13
N ILE A 58 -2.46 2.41 0.70
CA ILE A 58 -3.17 3.50 0.02
C ILE A 58 -2.97 3.33 -1.48
N ILE A 59 -4.02 2.92 -2.18
CA ILE A 59 -3.99 2.70 -3.63
C ILE A 59 -4.90 3.69 -4.36
N GLN A 60 -4.55 4.03 -5.59
CA GLN A 60 -5.40 4.84 -6.46
C GLN A 60 -6.11 3.96 -7.48
N VAL A 61 -7.44 4.04 -7.53
CA VAL A 61 -8.30 3.33 -8.47
C VAL A 61 -9.11 4.35 -9.26
N GLY A 62 -8.69 4.61 -10.50
CA GLY A 62 -9.26 5.69 -11.30
C GLY A 62 -9.06 7.06 -10.63
N LEU A 63 -10.16 7.69 -10.22
CA LEU A 63 -10.15 9.00 -9.54
C LEU A 63 -10.25 8.88 -8.01
N GLU A 64 -10.40 7.68 -7.47
CA GLU A 64 -10.54 7.45 -6.04
C GLU A 64 -9.22 6.99 -5.42
N THR A 65 -8.91 7.53 -4.25
CA THR A 65 -7.83 7.03 -3.40
C THR A 65 -8.45 6.19 -2.30
N LEU A 66 -8.05 4.93 -2.18
CA LEU A 66 -8.59 3.96 -1.24
C LEU A 66 -7.53 3.57 -0.22
N LEU A 67 -7.88 3.59 1.06
CA LEU A 67 -7.18 2.82 2.07
C LEU A 67 -7.75 1.40 2.05
N THR A 68 -6.89 0.41 1.84
CA THR A 68 -7.26 -1.00 1.75
C THR A 68 -6.63 -1.80 2.88
N THR A 69 -7.34 -2.80 3.37
CA THR A 69 -6.85 -3.76 4.38
C THR A 69 -6.96 -5.16 3.82
N TRP A 70 -5.87 -5.91 3.89
CA TRP A 70 -5.74 -7.27 3.39
C TRP A 70 -5.23 -8.19 4.50
N SER A 71 -5.70 -9.42 4.53
CA SER A 71 -5.18 -10.45 5.43
C SER A 71 -4.39 -11.49 4.66
N LEU A 72 -3.21 -11.85 5.14
CA LEU A 72 -2.46 -13.01 4.68
C LEU A 72 -3.22 -14.29 5.07
N THR A 73 -3.95 -14.86 4.12
CA THR A 73 -4.80 -16.03 4.34
C THR A 73 -4.09 -17.33 3.99
N ASP A 74 -3.07 -17.27 3.14
CA ASP A 74 -2.16 -18.38 2.84
C ASP A 74 -0.71 -17.90 2.84
N ALA A 75 0.00 -18.14 3.94
CA ALA A 75 1.40 -17.76 4.09
C ALA A 75 2.36 -18.62 3.24
N THR A 76 1.96 -19.82 2.82
CA THR A 76 2.80 -20.69 1.98
C THR A 76 2.88 -20.16 0.56
N ASN A 77 1.73 -19.71 0.05
CA ASN A 77 1.59 -19.19 -1.30
C ASN A 77 1.59 -17.65 -1.36
N LEU A 78 1.75 -16.98 -0.21
CA LEU A 78 1.73 -15.52 -0.07
C LEU A 78 0.46 -14.88 -0.62
N LEU A 79 -0.70 -15.47 -0.32
CA LEU A 79 -2.01 -14.98 -0.75
C LEU A 79 -2.63 -14.06 0.30
N PHE A 80 -3.07 -12.91 -0.17
CA PHE A 80 -3.74 -11.89 0.62
C PHE A 80 -5.17 -11.72 0.12
N THR A 81 -6.13 -11.78 1.04
CA THR A 81 -7.55 -11.57 0.75
C THR A 81 -8.00 -10.21 1.25
N LEU A 82 -8.67 -9.43 0.39
CA LEU A 82 -9.23 -8.13 0.76
C LEU A 82 -10.20 -8.28 1.92
N GLN A 83 -10.00 -7.52 2.99
CA GLN A 83 -10.89 -7.48 4.14
C GLN A 83 -11.79 -6.24 4.10
N SER A 84 -11.23 -5.09 3.77
CA SER A 84 -11.97 -3.84 3.71
C SER A 84 -11.28 -2.83 2.82
N TYR A 85 -12.05 -1.84 2.38
CA TYR A 85 -11.55 -0.64 1.75
C TYR A 85 -12.40 0.56 2.19
N SER A 86 -11.78 1.73 2.23
CA SER A 86 -12.47 3.00 2.47
C SER A 86 -11.88 4.09 1.59
N ALA A 87 -12.74 4.89 0.95
CA ALA A 87 -12.29 6.05 0.21
C ALA A 87 -11.67 7.09 1.17
N LEU A 88 -10.47 7.53 0.82
CA LEU A 88 -9.86 8.69 1.45
C LEU A 88 -10.43 9.92 0.76
N GLN A 89 -11.14 10.77 1.51
CA GLN A 89 -11.53 12.07 0.98
C GLN A 89 -10.27 12.88 0.67
N PRO A 90 -10.19 13.58 -0.48
CA PRO A 90 -9.14 14.56 -0.67
C PRO A 90 -9.19 15.54 0.51
N PRO A 91 -8.04 16.06 0.98
CA PRO A 91 -8.06 17.06 2.04
C PRO A 91 -8.98 18.19 1.60
N THR A 92 -10.07 18.41 2.36
CA THR A 92 -10.95 19.54 2.11
C THR A 92 -10.10 20.78 2.28
N LEU A 93 -9.86 21.51 1.20
CA LEU A 93 -9.39 22.88 1.30
C LEU A 93 -10.45 23.61 2.12
N SER A 94 -10.20 23.81 3.41
CA SER A 94 -11.00 24.73 4.21
C SER A 94 -11.04 26.03 3.42
N PRO A 95 -12.21 26.57 3.04
CA PRO A 95 -12.25 27.92 2.53
C PRO A 95 -11.72 28.79 3.67
N GLN A 96 -10.52 29.37 3.49
CA GLN A 96 -10.15 30.54 4.25
C GLN A 96 -11.23 31.58 3.92
N LEU A 97 -12.20 31.73 4.82
CA LEU A 97 -12.90 33.00 4.99
C LEU A 97 -11.83 34.01 5.38
N SER A 98 -11.13 34.56 4.39
CA SER A 98 -10.57 35.89 4.54
C SER A 98 -11.74 36.85 4.45
N ALA A 99 -12.27 37.17 5.63
CA ALA A 99 -13.03 38.36 5.87
C ALA A 99 -12.21 39.60 5.43
N LEU A 100 -12.97 40.60 4.95
CA LEU A 100 -12.61 41.98 4.57
C LEU A 100 -12.28 42.19 3.09
#